data_AF-A0AAI9PL19-F1
#
_entry.id   AF-A0AAI9PL19-F1
#
_cell.length_a   1.000
_cell.length_b   1.000
_cell.length_c   1.000
_cell.angle_alpha   90.00
_cell.angle_beta   90.00
_cell.angle_gamma   90.00
#
_symmetry.space_group_name_H-M   'P 1'
#
loop_
_entity.id
_entity.type
_entity.pdbx_description
1 polymer ?
#
loop_
_entity_poly.entity_id
_entity_poly.type
_entity_poly.pdbx_seq_one_letter_code
_entity_poly.pdbx_strand_id
1 'polypeptide(L)' 'MAGEFAWFNDQNTIFEFYGGGKWRQRAYHYQYHYAYMPQAKVVLEDGRYVLYVAGAGRIEVERA' A
#
# COMPACT_ATOMS: atom_id res chain seq x y z
N MET A 1 -13.23 0.04 -21.00
CA MET A 1 -13.62 -0.71 -19.80
C MET A 1 -12.94 -0.03 -18.62
N ALA A 2 -13.68 0.76 -17.84
CA ALA A 2 -13.12 1.50 -16.71
C ALA A 2 -13.49 0.75 -15.43
N GLY A 3 -12.50 0.15 -14.78
CA GLY A 3 -12.63 -0.43 -13.44
C GLY A 3 -12.45 0.67 -12.42
N GLU A 4 -13.54 1.10 -11.80
CA GLU A 4 -13.53 2.03 -10.69
C GLU A 4 -13.05 1.29 -9.44
N PHE A 5 -11.86 1.62 -8.93
CA PHE A 5 -11.30 0.98 -7.75
C PHE A 5 -11.56 1.84 -6.52
N ALA A 6 -12.57 1.46 -5.74
CA ALA A 6 -12.84 2.02 -4.42
C ALA A 6 -12.11 1.19 -3.37
N TRP A 7 -11.14 1.78 -2.65
CA TRP A 7 -10.59 1.18 -1.45
C TRP A 7 -11.08 1.93 -0.21
N PHE A 8 -10.76 1.42 0.98
CA PHE A 8 -10.94 2.02 2.32
C PHE A 8 -12.24 1.66 3.07
N ASN A 9 -12.36 0.40 3.51
CA ASN A 9 -13.12 0.11 4.74
C ASN A 9 -12.56 -1.01 5.64
N ASP A 10 -11.57 -1.80 5.18
CA ASP A 10 -11.16 -3.01 5.89
C ASP A 10 -9.65 -3.10 6.09
N GLN A 11 -9.25 -3.78 7.19
CA GLN A 11 -7.88 -4.10 7.60
C GLN A 11 -7.04 -4.89 6.55
N ASN A 12 -7.57 -5.07 5.35
CA ASN A 12 -7.05 -5.90 4.28
C ASN A 12 -6.60 -5.08 3.07
N THR A 13 -6.07 -3.87 3.27
CA THR A 13 -5.51 -3.06 2.17
C THR A 13 -4.40 -3.81 1.47
N ILE A 14 -4.65 -4.26 0.24
CA ILE A 14 -3.67 -4.89 -0.64
C ILE A 14 -3.19 -3.85 -1.65
N PHE A 15 -1.89 -3.55 -1.61
CA PHE A 15 -1.19 -2.76 -2.61
C PHE A 15 -0.65 -3.70 -3.69
N GLU A 16 -1.18 -3.59 -4.90
CA GLU A 16 -0.73 -4.34 -6.07
C GLU A 16 0.19 -3.46 -6.93
N PHE A 17 1.43 -3.90 -7.09
CA PHE A 17 2.40 -3.26 -7.97
C PHE A 17 2.20 -3.75 -9.40
N TYR A 18 2.53 -2.92 -10.39
CA TYR A 18 2.48 -3.30 -11.81
C TYR A 18 3.27 -4.58 -12.15
N GLY A 19 4.30 -4.92 -11.35
CA GLY A 19 5.05 -6.17 -11.46
C GLY A 19 4.39 -7.40 -10.81
N GLY A 20 3.14 -7.30 -10.35
CA GLY A 20 2.40 -8.39 -9.69
C GLY A 20 2.72 -8.59 -8.20
N GLY A 21 3.63 -7.80 -7.63
CA GLY A 21 3.93 -7.83 -6.20
C GLY A 21 2.76 -7.29 -5.38
N LYS A 22 2.24 -8.11 -4.45
CA LYS A 22 1.14 -7.74 -3.56
C LYS A 22 1.65 -7.58 -2.13
N TRP A 23 1.27 -6.48 -1.51
CA TRP A 23 1.65 -6.14 -0.14
C TRP A 23 0.40 -5.81 0.65
N ARG A 24 0.23 -6.41 1.82
CA ARG A 24 -0.86 -6.11 2.73
C ARG A 24 -0.38 -5.15 3.82
N GLN A 25 -1.18 -4.17 4.15
CA GLN A 25 -0.93 -3.32 5.31
C GLN A 25 -0.95 -4.15 6.61
N ARG A 26 0.10 -4.04 7.43
CA ARG A 26 0.26 -4.84 8.64
C ARG A 26 -0.52 -4.30 9.85
N ALA A 27 -0.71 -2.97 9.92
CA ALA A 27 -1.36 -2.31 11.04
C ALA A 27 -2.45 -1.34 10.54
N TYR A 28 -3.60 -1.34 11.21
CA TYR A 28 -4.71 -0.47 10.86
C TYR A 28 -4.34 1.01 10.99
N HIS A 29 -4.20 1.70 9.87
CA HIS A 29 -4.07 3.15 9.82
C HIS A 29 -5.23 3.73 9.02
N TYR A 30 -6.02 4.58 9.67
CA TYR A 30 -6.95 5.49 9.01
C TYR A 30 -6.13 6.60 8.32
N GLN A 31 -5.70 6.35 7.09
CA GLN A 31 -5.22 7.41 6.21
C GLN A 31 -6.00 7.35 4.90
N TYR A 32 -6.89 8.32 4.73
CA TYR A 32 -7.62 8.54 3.50
C TYR A 32 -6.73 9.34 2.55
N HIS A 33 -5.94 8.64 1.73
CA HIS A 33 -5.09 9.26 0.73
C HIS A 33 -5.41 8.67 -0.64
N TYR A 34 -6.14 9.44 -1.44
CA TYR A 34 -6.43 9.11 -2.83
C TYR A 34 -5.27 9.61 -3.69
N ALA A 35 -4.44 8.70 -4.17
CA ALA A 35 -3.41 9.00 -5.16
C ALA A 35 -3.59 8.09 -6.37
N TYR A 36 -3.63 8.69 -7.55
CA TYR A 36 -3.69 7.95 -8.81
C TYR A 36 -2.26 7.62 -9.26
N MET A 37 -1.89 6.33 -9.26
CA MET A 37 -0.55 5.82 -9.59
C MET A 37 0.61 6.54 -8.86
N PRO A 38 0.61 6.57 -7.51
CA PRO A 38 1.74 7.15 -6.79
C PRO A 38 3.00 6.32 -7.03
N GLN A 39 4.15 7.00 -7.09
CA GLN A 39 5.42 6.31 -6.98
C GLN A 39 5.53 5.68 -5.60
N ALA A 40 5.69 4.36 -5.56
CA ALA A 40 5.82 3.60 -4.34
C ALA A 40 6.99 2.62 -4.42
N LYS A 41 7.64 2.38 -3.27
CA LYS A 41 8.71 1.39 -3.13
C LYS A 41 8.59 0.67 -1.80
N VAL A 42 8.95 -0.61 -1.79
CA VAL A 42 9.05 -1.40 -0.55
C VAL A 42 10.51 -1.60 -0.19
N VAL A 43 10.85 -1.34 1.07
CA VAL A 43 12.20 -1.50 1.63
C VAL A 43 12.12 -2.43 2.84
N LEU A 44 13.12 -3.28 3.03
CA LEU A 44 13.27 -4.07 4.26
C LEU A 44 14.14 -3.26 5.24
N GLU A 45 13.55 -2.76 6.32
CA GLU A 45 14.22 -2.00 7.37
C GLU A 45 13.99 -2.70 8.72
N ASP A 46 15.05 -2.95 9.50
CA ASP A 46 14.97 -3.61 10.80
C ASP A 46 14.14 -4.92 10.80
N GLY A 47 14.23 -5.70 9.71
CA GLY A 47 13.48 -6.95 9.54
C GLY A 47 12.00 -6.78 9.22
N ARG A 48 11.53 -5.56 8.94
CA ARG A 48 10.14 -5.24 8.58
C ARG A 48 10.08 -4.67 7.17
N TYR A 49 9.03 -5.01 6.43
CA TYR A 49 8.78 -4.39 5.14
C TYR A 49 8.04 -3.07 5.33
N VAL A 50 8.60 -2.00 4.77
CA VAL A 50 8.05 -0.65 4.83
C VAL A 50 7.78 -0.19 3.41
N LEU A 51 6.52 0.13 3.15
CA LEU A 51 6.04 0.75 1.92
C LEU A 51 6.17 2.26 2.05
N TYR A 52 6.96 2.86 1.16
CA TYR A 52 7.05 4.30 1.01
C TYR A 52 6.17 4.72 -0.16
N VAL A 53 5.20 5.59 0.09
CA VAL A 53 4.27 6.13 -0.91
C VAL A 53 4.50 7.64 -1.00
N ALA A 54 4.84 8.13 -2.19
CA ALA A 54 4.97 9.55 -2.43
C ALA A 54 3.65 10.28 -2.10
N GLY A 55 3.69 11.23 -1.17
CA GLY A 55 2.51 12.01 -0.73
C GLY A 55 1.71 11.43 0.44
N ALA A 56 1.85 10.12 0.75
CA ALA A 56 1.17 9.48 1.88
C ALA A 56 2.11 9.08 3.03
N GLY A 57 3.42 8.98 2.77
CA GLY A 57 4.42 8.68 3.80
C GLY A 57 4.83 7.21 3.83
N ARG A 58 5.01 6.66 5.03
CA ARG A 58 5.50 5.29 5.25
C ARG A 58 4.46 4.41 5.93
N ILE A 59 4.28 3.20 5.42
CA ILE A 59 3.30 2.23 5.90
C ILE A 59 4.01 0.89 6.12
N GLU A 60 3.89 0.29 7.30
CA GLU A 60 4.36 -1.08 7.51
C GLU A 60 3.47 -2.07 6.74
N VAL A 61 4.11 -2.93 5.95
CA VAL A 61 3.44 -3.92 5.11
C VAL A 61 4.01 -5.31 5.36
N GLU A 62 3.27 -6.32 4.91
CA GLU A 62 3.69 -7.71 4.83
C GLU A 62 3.38 -8.26 3.44
N ARG A 63 4.05 -9.33 3.01
CA ARG A 63 3.72 -9.98 1.74
C ARG A 63 2.32 -10.58 1.84
N ALA A 64 1.48 -10.31 0.84
CA ALA A 64 0.13 -10.87 0.74
C ALA A 64 0.13 -12.21 -0.01
#